data_AF-A0AAD3QWM1-F1
#
_entry.id   AF-A0AAD3QWM1-F1
#
_cell.length_a   1.000
_cell.length_b   1.000
_cell.length_c   1.000
_cell.angle_alpha   90.00
_cell.angle_beta   90.00
_cell.angle_gamma   90.00
#
_symmetry.space_group_name_H-M   'P 1'
#
loop_
_entity.id
_entity.type
_entity.pdbx_description
1 polymer ?
#
loop_
_entity_poly.entity_id
_entity_poly.type
_entity_poly.pdbx_seq_one_letter_code
_entity_poly.pdbx_strand_id
1 'polypeptide(L)'
;VRDSSGEDAVQLDVDLPLPVFEGLCRRALKRRAKYSVLTLQVLVHGEGPDVTPVKVLNCDTISQVKEKIIEQVYRNLPYSLRPKVDSVTLEWRPGSTGQILSDLDLTSQKEGRWRRINTLAHYNVRDNATLVLSRVLHTQQNYDQNQENHEERNALLEDDKVFHLVRPADELDEIKSKRGSIKDKSMTKAITEIYLTRLLSVKGTLQQFVDDFFRSVLCSGAVVPPAVKYFFDFLDEQALKHNNVDEETIHIWKTNSLPLRFWVNILKNPHFIFDVHVSEVVDASLSVIAQTFMDACTKSEHKLSRDSPSNKLLYAKEISTYKKMVD
;
A
#
# COMPACT_ATOMS: atom_id res chain seq x y z
N VAL A 1 -24.03 2.14 -0.27
CA VAL A 1 -22.68 2.73 -0.13
C VAL A 1 -22.75 4.08 0.57
N ARG A 2 -23.41 5.10 0.00
CA ARG A 2 -23.52 6.42 0.64
C ARG A 2 -24.57 6.49 1.77
N ASP A 3 -25.75 5.88 1.63
CA ASP A 3 -26.86 6.08 2.59
C ASP A 3 -26.95 5.06 3.75
N SER A 4 -26.12 4.02 3.76
CA SER A 4 -25.94 3.13 4.92
C SER A 4 -25.16 3.81 6.08
N SER A 5 -25.03 5.14 6.04
CA SER A 5 -24.19 6.00 6.89
C SER A 5 -24.99 7.11 7.62
N GLY A 6 -26.25 6.84 7.96
CA GLY A 6 -27.05 7.72 8.81
C GLY A 6 -26.58 7.70 10.27
N GLU A 7 -26.38 8.89 10.84
CA GLU A 7 -26.01 9.36 12.20
C GLU A 7 -25.37 8.41 13.24
N ASP A 8 -25.75 7.14 13.34
CA ASP A 8 -25.02 6.12 14.13
C ASP A 8 -23.96 5.36 13.30
N ALA A 9 -24.03 5.46 11.97
CA ALA A 9 -23.03 4.95 11.03
C ALA A 9 -22.10 6.05 10.48
N VAL A 10 -22.17 7.26 11.03
CA VAL A 10 -21.13 8.30 10.89
C VAL A 10 -19.82 7.87 11.60
N GLN A 11 -19.85 6.72 12.27
CA GLN A 11 -18.68 6.00 12.77
C GLN A 11 -18.36 4.72 11.97
N LEU A 12 -18.90 4.57 10.74
CA LEU A 12 -18.13 3.97 9.65
C LEU A 12 -17.15 5.04 9.18
N ASP A 13 -16.28 5.38 10.12
CA ASP A 13 -15.20 6.29 9.93
C ASP A 13 -14.40 5.69 8.77
N VAL A 14 -14.36 6.45 7.68
CA VAL A 14 -13.46 6.23 6.56
C VAL A 14 -12.00 6.43 7.03
N ASP A 15 -11.75 6.47 8.34
CA ASP A 15 -10.68 5.72 9.03
C ASP A 15 -10.70 4.20 8.74
N LEU A 16 -10.98 3.74 7.51
CA LEU A 16 -10.11 2.68 6.98
C LEU A 16 -8.80 3.42 6.84
N PRO A 17 -7.88 3.32 7.80
CA PRO A 17 -6.99 4.42 7.99
C PRO A 17 -5.91 4.20 6.97
N LEU A 18 -6.14 4.46 5.68
CA LEU A 18 -5.16 4.28 4.61
C LEU A 18 -3.82 4.91 5.01
N PRO A 19 -3.77 6.07 5.70
CA PRO A 19 -2.53 6.60 6.29
C PRO A 19 -1.92 5.73 7.41
N VAL A 20 -2.74 5.12 8.28
CA VAL A 20 -2.28 4.22 9.36
C VAL A 20 -1.95 2.82 8.82
N PHE A 21 -2.68 2.31 7.84
CA PHE A 21 -2.51 1.08 7.08
C PHE A 21 -1.23 1.16 6.26
N GLU A 22 -1.02 2.26 5.54
CA GLU A 22 0.25 2.59 4.91
C GLU A 22 1.38 2.73 5.94
N GLY A 23 1.13 3.43 7.05
CA GLY A 23 2.07 3.53 8.17
C GLY A 23 2.38 2.20 8.86
N LEU A 24 1.47 1.23 8.88
CA LEU A 24 1.58 -0.09 9.50
C LEU A 24 2.24 -1.10 8.56
N CYS A 25 1.85 -1.11 7.28
CA CYS A 25 2.47 -1.88 6.22
C CYS A 25 3.93 -1.43 5.99
N ARG A 26 4.20 -0.12 5.98
CA ARG A 26 5.57 0.43 5.98
C ARG A 26 6.32 0.09 7.28
N ARG A 27 5.65 -0.09 8.43
CA ARG A 27 6.26 -0.58 9.69
C ARG A 27 6.62 -2.07 9.63
N ALA A 28 5.85 -2.89 8.93
CA ALA A 28 6.09 -4.33 8.80
C ALA A 28 7.33 -4.67 7.96
N LEU A 29 7.72 -3.83 6.99
CA LEU A 29 8.96 -4.05 6.21
C LEU A 29 10.24 -3.74 7.02
N LYS A 30 10.13 -3.11 8.19
CA LYS A 30 11.26 -2.62 8.99
C LYS A 30 11.93 -3.73 9.78
N ARG A 31 12.97 -4.35 9.20
CA ARG A 31 14.28 -4.59 9.84
C ARG A 31 15.12 -5.52 8.98
N ARG A 32 16.08 -4.88 8.30
CA ARG A 32 17.46 -5.35 8.05
C ARG A 32 18.43 -4.17 7.96
N ALA A 33 17.94 -2.96 7.64
CA ALA A 33 18.68 -1.71 7.78
C ALA A 33 18.51 -1.11 9.19
N LYS A 34 19.61 -0.60 9.78
CA LYS A 34 19.53 0.29 10.95
C LYS A 34 18.86 1.59 10.50
N TYR A 35 17.66 1.88 11.02
CA TYR A 35 16.93 3.12 10.72
C TYR A 35 16.65 3.90 12.00
N SER A 36 16.53 5.22 11.87
CA SER A 36 16.06 6.14 12.91
C SER A 36 14.84 6.90 12.41
N VAL A 37 13.91 7.19 13.32
CA VAL A 37 12.79 8.08 13.04
C VAL A 37 13.27 9.51 13.21
N LEU A 38 12.95 10.37 12.25
CA LEU A 38 13.25 11.81 12.27
C LEU A 38 11.94 12.59 12.20
N THR A 39 11.89 13.74 12.84
CA THR A 39 10.84 14.75 12.72
C THR A 39 11.41 15.94 11.96
N LEU A 40 10.93 16.17 10.74
CA LEU A 40 11.34 17.30 9.91
C LEU A 40 10.47 18.51 10.19
N GLN A 41 11.05 19.70 10.14
CA GLN A 41 10.36 20.98 10.24
C GLN A 41 10.12 21.51 8.83
N VAL A 42 8.92 21.34 8.29
CA VAL A 42 8.62 21.64 6.88
C VAL A 42 7.97 23.00 6.72
N LEU A 43 8.57 23.84 5.88
CA LEU A 43 8.01 25.10 5.40
C LEU A 43 7.49 24.91 3.97
N VAL A 44 6.31 25.43 3.66
CA VAL A 44 5.77 25.39 2.29
C VAL A 44 5.92 26.76 1.66
N HIS A 45 6.67 26.82 0.56
CA HIS A 45 6.92 28.09 -0.13
C HIS A 45 5.61 28.66 -0.70
N GLY A 46 5.27 29.87 -0.30
CA GLY A 46 4.08 30.59 -0.75
C GLY A 46 2.81 30.39 0.09
N GLU A 47 2.81 29.49 1.08
CA GLU A 47 1.64 29.22 1.94
C GLU A 47 1.76 29.83 3.36
N GLY A 48 2.77 30.66 3.61
CA GLY A 48 2.98 31.38 4.89
C GLY A 48 4.17 30.85 5.70
N PRO A 49 4.40 31.37 6.92
CA PRO A 49 5.52 30.97 7.78
C PRO A 49 5.27 29.68 8.59
N ASP A 50 4.10 29.05 8.41
CA ASP A 50 3.70 27.90 9.21
C ASP A 50 4.63 26.70 8.97
N VAL A 51 5.17 26.18 10.07
CA VAL A 51 6.05 25.02 10.07
C VAL A 51 5.23 23.79 10.41
N THR A 52 5.21 22.82 9.51
CA THR A 52 4.53 21.54 9.70
C THR A 52 5.55 20.46 10.11
N PRO A 53 5.43 19.85 11.31
CA PRO A 53 6.28 18.74 11.70
C PRO A 53 5.87 17.46 10.97
N VAL A 54 6.82 16.82 10.28
CA VAL A 54 6.58 15.58 9.50
C VAL A 54 7.49 14.45 9.98
N LYS A 55 6.93 13.31 10.36
CA LYS A 55 7.70 12.13 10.79
C LYS A 55 8.11 11.26 9.61
N VAL A 56 9.41 11.02 9.48
CA VAL A 56 10.04 10.25 8.40
C VAL A 56 11.09 9.29 8.97
N LEU A 57 11.73 8.51 8.10
CA LEU A 57 12.86 7.65 8.43
C LEU A 57 14.11 8.18 7.74
N ASN A 58 15.25 8.07 8.40
CA ASN A 58 16.52 8.44 7.78
C ASN A 58 16.84 7.63 6.50
N CYS A 59 16.26 6.44 6.35
CA CYS A 59 16.43 5.58 5.19
C CYS A 59 15.38 5.80 4.08
N ASP A 60 14.42 6.71 4.25
CA ASP A 60 13.48 7.05 3.17
C ASP A 60 14.23 7.69 1.99
N THR A 61 13.83 7.38 0.76
CA THR A 61 14.28 8.11 -0.43
C THR A 61 13.74 9.54 -0.43
N ILE A 62 14.29 10.44 -1.25
CA ILE A 62 13.81 11.82 -1.31
C ILE A 62 12.38 11.86 -1.85
N SER A 63 12.02 11.04 -2.83
CA SER A 63 10.63 10.92 -3.30
C SER A 63 9.69 10.44 -2.19
N GLN A 64 10.09 9.43 -1.40
CA GLN A 64 9.29 8.97 -0.25
C GLN A 64 9.14 10.05 0.83
N VAL A 65 10.14 10.90 1.04
CA VAL A 65 10.03 12.04 1.95
C VAL A 65 9.05 13.06 1.40
N LYS A 66 9.12 13.40 0.10
CA LYS A 66 8.15 14.29 -0.56
C LYS A 66 6.73 13.77 -0.42
N GLU A 67 6.47 12.48 -0.68
CA GLU A 67 5.17 11.83 -0.47
C GLU A 67 4.63 12.09 0.93
N LYS A 68 5.40 11.76 1.97
CA LYS A 68 4.99 11.92 3.37
C LYS A 68 4.75 13.37 3.76
N ILE A 69 5.55 14.29 3.21
CA ILE A 69 5.34 15.72 3.42
C ILE A 69 4.02 16.14 2.78
N ILE A 70 3.75 15.75 1.54
CA ILE A 70 2.52 16.09 0.82
C ILE A 70 1.31 15.52 1.56
N GLU A 71 1.38 14.27 2.01
CA GLU A 71 0.33 13.62 2.81
C GLU A 71 0.03 14.37 4.10
N GLN A 72 1.05 14.86 4.81
CA GLN A 72 0.87 15.55 6.08
C GLN A 72 0.39 17.00 5.91
N VAL A 73 1.00 17.74 4.98
CA VAL A 73 0.68 19.15 4.70
C VAL A 73 -0.71 19.27 4.08
N TYR A 74 -1.02 18.44 3.08
CA TYR A 74 -2.29 18.49 2.34
C TYR A 74 -3.29 17.42 2.78
N ARG A 75 -3.22 16.97 4.04
CA ARG A 75 -4.02 15.86 4.56
C ARG A 75 -5.53 16.05 4.41
N ASN A 76 -5.99 17.30 4.45
CA ASN A 76 -7.41 17.67 4.36
C ASN A 76 -7.88 17.85 2.89
N LEU A 77 -7.00 17.69 1.90
CA LEU A 77 -7.37 17.75 0.49
C LEU A 77 -7.58 16.35 -0.09
N PRO A 78 -8.56 16.17 -0.99
CA PRO A 78 -8.67 14.99 -1.85
C PRO A 78 -7.36 14.72 -2.62
N TYR A 79 -7.04 13.45 -2.89
CA TYR A 79 -5.76 13.09 -3.49
C TYR A 79 -5.50 13.79 -4.83
N SER A 80 -6.52 13.90 -5.69
CA SER A 80 -6.42 14.55 -7.00
C SER A 80 -6.03 16.03 -6.96
N LEU A 81 -6.26 16.72 -5.83
CA LEU A 81 -5.93 18.14 -5.64
C LEU A 81 -4.54 18.36 -5.03
N ARG A 82 -3.87 17.29 -4.58
CA ARG A 82 -2.53 17.38 -3.98
C ARG A 82 -1.49 17.53 -5.08
N PRO A 83 -0.38 18.26 -4.83
CA PRO A 83 0.73 18.32 -5.77
C PRO A 83 1.35 16.93 -5.95
N LYS A 84 1.83 16.62 -7.16
CA LYS A 84 2.57 15.38 -7.44
C LYS A 84 4.02 15.50 -6.95
N VAL A 85 4.64 14.37 -6.62
CA VAL A 85 6.05 14.29 -6.16
C VAL A 85 7.02 14.97 -7.13
N ASP A 86 6.81 14.81 -8.45
CA ASP A 86 7.67 15.39 -9.48
C ASP A 86 7.42 16.89 -9.69
N SER A 87 6.26 17.39 -9.25
CA SER A 87 5.91 18.81 -9.34
C SER A 87 6.41 19.65 -8.17
N VAL A 88 7.15 19.04 -7.23
CA VAL A 88 7.70 19.74 -6.06
C VAL A 88 9.20 19.51 -5.93
N THR A 89 9.91 20.54 -5.48
CA THR A 89 11.30 20.48 -5.05
C THR A 89 11.36 20.48 -3.54
N LEU A 90 12.33 19.75 -3.00
CA LEU A 90 12.60 19.68 -1.58
C LEU A 90 13.99 20.27 -1.32
N GLU A 91 14.05 21.35 -0.56
CA GLU A 91 15.29 22.05 -0.22
C GLU A 91 15.58 21.89 1.28
N TRP A 92 16.76 21.42 1.64
CA TRP A 92 17.22 21.37 3.02
C TRP A 92 18.02 22.62 3.38
N ARG A 93 17.71 23.25 4.52
CA ARG A 93 18.37 24.47 5.01
C ARG A 93 19.01 24.27 6.38
N PRO A 94 20.26 23.79 6.45
CA PRO A 94 21.01 23.70 7.71
C PRO A 94 21.58 25.05 8.19
N GLY A 95 21.50 26.12 7.38
CA GLY A 95 22.03 27.45 7.66
C GLY A 95 21.61 28.47 6.59
N SER A 96 22.48 29.40 6.23
CA SER A 96 22.21 30.43 5.20
C SER A 96 22.15 29.89 3.77
N THR A 97 22.76 28.72 3.52
CA THR A 97 22.80 28.08 2.20
C THR A 97 21.85 26.89 2.21
N GLY A 98 20.96 26.84 1.23
CA GLY A 98 20.07 25.70 1.00
C GLY A 98 20.65 24.70 0.00
N GLN A 99 20.26 23.43 0.13
CA GLN A 99 20.61 22.35 -0.79
C GLN A 99 19.32 21.69 -1.29
N ILE A 100 19.14 21.63 -2.61
CA ILE A 100 18.04 20.86 -3.22
C ILE A 100 18.38 19.38 -3.11
N LEU A 101 17.43 18.60 -2.61
CA LEU A 101 17.54 17.16 -2.47
C LEU A 101 16.81 16.48 -3.65
N SER A 102 17.45 15.44 -4.21
CA SER A 102 16.83 14.54 -5.20
C SER A 102 17.22 13.09 -4.95
N ASP A 103 16.49 12.17 -5.57
CA ASP A 103 16.77 10.72 -5.48
C ASP A 103 18.10 10.36 -6.16
N LEU A 104 18.47 11.07 -7.23
CA LEU A 104 19.76 10.96 -7.90
C LEU A 104 20.31 12.35 -8.19
N ASP A 105 21.57 12.58 -7.85
CA ASP A 105 22.31 13.80 -8.15
C ASP A 105 23.81 13.51 -8.32
N LEU A 106 24.61 14.57 -8.40
CA LEU A 106 26.07 14.51 -8.50
C LEU A 106 26.73 13.92 -7.24
N THR A 107 26.02 13.86 -6.11
CA THR A 107 26.51 13.31 -4.85
C THR A 107 26.19 11.82 -4.69
N SER A 108 25.34 11.25 -5.56
CA SER A 108 24.92 9.85 -5.47
C SER A 108 26.08 8.85 -5.54
N GLN A 109 26.02 7.85 -4.65
CA GLN A 109 27.03 6.80 -4.58
C GLN A 109 26.92 5.86 -5.80
N LYS A 110 28.04 5.68 -6.52
CA LYS A 110 28.17 4.75 -7.65
C LYS A 110 29.09 3.59 -7.26
N GLU A 111 28.62 2.37 -7.50
CA GLU A 111 29.31 1.11 -7.25
C GLU A 111 29.29 0.25 -8.52
N GLY A 112 30.32 0.39 -9.37
CA GLY A 112 30.33 -0.23 -10.69
C GLY A 112 29.19 0.31 -11.55
N ARG A 113 28.35 -0.57 -12.09
CA ARG A 113 27.12 -0.21 -12.85
C ARG A 113 25.94 0.19 -11.97
N TRP A 114 26.06 0.12 -10.64
CA TRP A 114 24.95 0.38 -9.74
C TRP A 114 25.04 1.78 -9.14
N ARG A 115 23.95 2.55 -9.21
CA ARG A 115 23.78 3.80 -8.48
C ARG A 115 22.80 3.61 -7.33
N ARG A 116 23.17 4.12 -6.16
CA ARG A 116 22.31 4.06 -4.97
C ARG A 116 21.40 5.28 -4.93
N ILE A 117 20.11 5.07 -4.71
CA ILE A 117 19.14 6.15 -4.48
C ILE A 117 19.48 6.89 -3.20
N ASN A 118 19.54 8.22 -3.28
CA ASN A 118 19.83 9.10 -2.17
C ASN A 118 18.69 9.04 -1.13
N THR A 119 19.07 9.11 0.14
CA THR A 119 18.15 9.08 1.30
C THR A 119 18.45 10.26 2.21
N LEU A 120 17.63 10.51 3.24
CA LEU A 120 17.97 11.54 4.23
C LEU A 120 19.31 11.27 4.93
N ALA A 121 19.63 10.00 5.17
CA ALA A 121 20.93 9.58 5.72
C ALA A 121 22.10 9.88 4.77
N HIS A 122 21.88 9.82 3.45
CA HIS A 122 22.90 10.17 2.45
C HIS A 122 23.33 11.64 2.58
N TYR A 123 22.35 12.54 2.71
CA TYR A 123 22.59 13.96 2.92
C TYR A 123 22.90 14.34 4.38
N ASN A 124 22.98 13.36 5.28
CA ASN A 124 23.20 13.57 6.71
C ASN A 124 22.16 14.51 7.37
N VAL A 125 20.90 14.46 6.88
CA VAL A 125 19.80 15.22 7.46
C VAL A 125 19.51 14.70 8.86
N ARG A 126 19.48 15.60 9.85
CA ARG A 126 19.29 15.29 11.26
C ARG A 126 17.83 15.49 11.69
N ASP A 127 17.52 15.01 12.88
CA ASP A 127 16.24 15.27 13.52
C ASP A 127 16.02 16.78 13.72
N ASN A 128 14.78 17.24 13.55
CA ASN A 128 14.36 18.65 13.55
C ASN A 128 15.01 19.53 12.46
N ALA A 129 15.56 18.93 11.40
CA ALA A 129 16.05 19.68 10.25
C ALA A 129 14.91 20.47 9.58
N THR A 130 15.23 21.69 9.14
CA THR A 130 14.30 22.54 8.38
C THR A 130 14.39 22.23 6.89
N LEU A 131 13.25 21.89 6.29
CA LEU A 131 13.12 21.66 4.86
C LEU A 131 12.06 22.59 4.27
N VAL A 132 12.28 23.04 3.05
CA VAL A 132 11.35 23.86 2.29
C VAL A 132 10.80 23.05 1.13
N LEU A 133 9.48 22.90 1.08
CA LEU A 133 8.77 22.32 -0.05
C LEU A 133 8.31 23.46 -0.97
N SER A 134 8.73 23.43 -2.23
CA SER A 134 8.35 24.44 -3.22
C SER A 134 7.74 23.76 -4.44
N ARG A 135 6.68 24.33 -5.02
CA ARG A 135 6.17 23.87 -6.31
C ARG A 135 7.16 24.26 -7.40
N VAL A 136 7.41 23.35 -8.34
CA VAL A 136 8.14 23.66 -9.56
C VAL A 136 7.25 24.59 -10.39
N LEU A 137 7.55 25.88 -10.40
CA LEU A 137 7.08 26.74 -11.48
C LEU A 137 7.82 26.26 -12.73
N HIS A 138 7.10 25.80 -13.77
CA HIS A 138 7.72 25.42 -15.02
C HIS A 138 8.51 26.60 -15.61
N THR A 139 9.79 26.69 -15.27
CA THR A 139 10.81 27.24 -16.14
C THR A 139 11.54 26.05 -16.74
N GLN A 140 11.08 25.63 -17.92
CA GLN A 140 11.83 24.76 -18.85
C GLN A 140 13.11 25.47 -19.32
N GLN A 141 14.01 25.83 -18.41
CA GLN A 141 15.30 26.41 -18.75
C GLN A 141 16.36 25.65 -17.95
N ASN A 142 16.93 24.64 -18.62
CA ASN A 142 18.26 24.04 -18.43
C ASN A 142 18.35 22.50 -18.28
N TYR A 143 17.24 21.75 -18.29
CA TYR A 143 17.32 20.28 -18.38
C TYR A 143 16.92 19.70 -19.75
N ASP A 144 16.00 20.33 -20.50
CA ASP A 144 15.54 19.80 -21.81
C ASP A 144 16.56 20.01 -22.96
N GLN A 145 17.40 21.05 -22.93
CA GLN A 145 18.41 21.24 -23.99
C GLN A 145 19.59 20.26 -23.92
N ASN A 146 19.72 19.51 -22.82
CA ASN A 146 20.70 18.42 -22.70
C ASN A 146 20.08 17.05 -22.98
N GLN A 147 18.76 16.90 -23.11
CA GLN A 147 18.13 15.61 -23.41
C GLN A 147 18.25 15.24 -24.88
N GLU A 148 18.02 16.17 -25.82
CA GLU A 148 18.11 15.89 -27.26
C GLU A 148 19.53 15.51 -27.71
N ASN A 149 20.58 16.04 -27.06
CA ASN A 149 21.98 15.67 -27.33
C ASN A 149 22.44 14.40 -26.57
N HIS A 150 21.68 13.94 -25.58
CA HIS A 150 21.99 12.71 -24.82
C HIS A 150 21.34 11.46 -25.40
N GLU A 151 20.19 11.58 -26.07
CA GLU A 151 19.48 10.45 -26.65
C GLU A 151 20.29 9.75 -27.76
N GLU A 152 21.03 10.49 -28.60
CA GLU A 152 21.89 9.89 -29.62
C GLU A 152 23.17 9.24 -29.05
N ARG A 153 23.59 9.60 -27.83
CA ARG A 153 24.78 9.03 -27.17
C ARG A 153 24.46 7.86 -26.23
N ASN A 154 23.18 7.69 -25.86
CA ASN A 154 22.71 6.69 -24.90
C ASN A 154 22.58 5.26 -25.48
N ALA A 155 22.71 5.06 -26.79
CA ALA A 155 22.65 3.72 -27.38
C ALA A 155 23.90 2.85 -27.14
N LEU A 156 24.99 3.42 -26.57
CA LEU A 156 26.29 2.74 -26.43
C LEU A 156 26.86 2.65 -25.01
N LEU A 157 26.15 3.14 -23.99
CA LEU A 157 26.54 3.03 -22.59
C LEU A 157 25.47 2.24 -21.85
N GLU A 158 25.85 1.10 -21.25
CA GLU A 158 24.95 0.34 -20.38
C GLU A 158 24.33 1.28 -19.34
N ASP A 159 23.00 1.40 -19.34
CA ASP A 159 22.26 2.28 -18.43
C ASP A 159 22.56 1.87 -16.98
N ASP A 160 23.01 2.84 -16.16
CA ASP A 160 23.40 2.57 -14.77
C ASP A 160 22.19 2.03 -13.99
N LYS A 161 22.29 0.82 -13.45
CA LYS A 161 21.21 0.19 -12.68
C LYS A 161 21.02 0.90 -11.34
N VAL A 162 19.78 1.06 -10.87
CA VAL A 162 19.48 1.81 -9.65
C VAL A 162 18.99 0.89 -8.53
N PHE A 163 19.43 1.12 -7.29
CA PHE A 163 18.95 0.40 -6.10
C PHE A 163 18.79 1.30 -4.87
N HIS A 164 17.91 0.94 -3.94
CA HIS A 164 17.71 1.67 -2.68
C HIS A 164 18.39 0.98 -1.48
N LEU A 165 17.70 0.03 -0.84
CA LEU A 165 18.21 -0.70 0.33
C LEU A 165 18.78 -2.08 -0.01
N VAL A 166 18.21 -2.74 -1.01
CA VAL A 166 18.57 -4.10 -1.41
C VAL A 166 18.75 -4.09 -2.92
N ARG A 167 19.86 -4.66 -3.40
CA ARG A 167 20.05 -4.86 -4.84
C ARG A 167 19.13 -5.99 -5.31
N PRO A 168 18.47 -5.83 -6.47
CA PRO A 168 17.81 -6.94 -7.14
C PRO A 168 18.75 -8.14 -7.25
N ALA A 169 18.24 -9.34 -6.95
CA ALA A 169 19.05 -10.55 -6.86
C ALA A 169 19.60 -11.04 -8.21
N ASP A 170 19.07 -10.51 -9.33
CA ASP A 170 19.20 -11.04 -10.68
C ASP A 170 20.62 -10.99 -11.29
N GLU A 171 21.66 -10.62 -10.52
CA GLU A 171 23.04 -10.56 -11.02
C GLU A 171 24.11 -11.12 -10.08
N LEU A 172 23.73 -11.67 -8.91
CA LEU A 172 24.69 -12.32 -8.02
C LEU A 172 24.88 -13.81 -8.36
N ASP A 173 23.98 -14.39 -9.16
CA ASP A 173 23.94 -15.83 -9.42
C ASP A 173 24.85 -16.31 -10.56
N GLU A 174 25.37 -15.43 -11.42
CA GLU A 174 26.28 -15.85 -12.50
C GLU A 174 27.72 -16.16 -12.01
N ILE A 175 28.16 -15.61 -10.86
CA ILE A 175 29.55 -15.77 -10.40
C ILE A 175 29.68 -16.73 -9.20
N LYS A 176 28.58 -17.11 -8.53
CA LYS A 176 28.63 -17.93 -7.30
C LYS A 176 27.75 -19.18 -7.28
N SER A 177 27.23 -19.64 -8.42
CA SER A 177 26.55 -20.93 -8.52
C SER A 177 27.51 -22.14 -8.53
N LYS A 178 28.35 -22.26 -7.48
CA LYS A 178 29.03 -23.51 -7.08
C LYS A 178 29.20 -23.57 -5.56
N ARG A 179 28.09 -23.58 -4.80
CA ARG A 179 27.91 -24.26 -3.49
C ARG A 179 26.56 -23.84 -2.91
N GLY A 180 25.50 -24.54 -3.27
CA GLY A 180 24.23 -24.44 -2.56
C GLY A 180 24.43 -24.89 -1.11
N SER A 181 24.45 -23.94 -0.18
CA SER A 181 24.63 -24.22 1.24
C SER A 181 23.27 -24.37 1.92
N ILE A 182 23.14 -25.36 2.81
CA ILE A 182 22.02 -25.55 3.75
C ILE A 182 21.73 -24.24 4.53
N LYS A 183 22.74 -23.38 4.67
CA LYS A 183 22.69 -22.06 5.28
C LYS A 183 21.80 -21.07 4.53
N ASP A 184 21.70 -21.13 3.20
CA ASP A 184 20.81 -20.25 2.42
C ASP A 184 19.35 -20.67 2.58
N LYS A 185 19.07 -21.97 2.60
CA LYS A 185 17.71 -22.49 2.89
C LYS A 185 17.25 -22.14 4.30
N SER A 186 18.13 -22.15 5.30
CA SER A 186 17.77 -21.74 6.67
C SER A 186 17.61 -20.23 6.81
N MET A 187 18.41 -19.44 6.09
CA MET A 187 18.27 -17.98 6.00
C MET A 187 16.94 -17.58 5.35
N THR A 188 16.58 -18.20 4.23
CA THR A 188 15.30 -17.98 3.54
C THR A 188 14.10 -18.41 4.39
N LYS A 189 14.22 -19.50 5.16
CA LYS A 189 13.22 -19.92 6.16
C LYS A 189 13.07 -18.94 7.32
N ALA A 190 14.17 -18.48 7.91
CA ALA A 190 14.14 -17.48 8.98
C ALA A 190 13.60 -16.13 8.48
N ILE A 191 13.89 -15.78 7.23
CA ILE A 191 13.32 -14.61 6.55
C ILE A 191 11.79 -14.75 6.42
N THR A 192 11.29 -15.90 5.94
CA THR A 192 9.84 -16.16 5.78
C THR A 192 9.11 -16.21 7.11
N GLU A 193 9.73 -16.73 8.17
CA GLU A 193 9.17 -16.79 9.52
C GLU A 193 9.05 -15.39 10.16
N ILE A 194 10.08 -14.55 10.00
CA ILE A 194 10.04 -13.13 10.43
C ILE A 194 8.96 -12.36 9.65
N TYR A 195 8.81 -12.62 8.35
CA TYR A 195 7.75 -12.04 7.55
C TYR A 195 6.36 -12.48 8.00
N LEU A 196 6.17 -13.75 8.39
CA LEU A 196 4.89 -14.22 8.90
C LEU A 196 4.51 -13.54 10.22
N THR A 197 5.44 -13.37 11.16
CA THR A 197 5.17 -12.62 12.41
C THR A 197 4.80 -11.15 12.13
N ARG A 198 5.43 -10.53 11.13
CA ARG A 198 5.10 -9.16 10.70
C ARG A 198 3.73 -9.07 10.05
N LEU A 199 3.39 -10.03 9.18
CA LEU A 199 2.06 -10.15 8.57
C LEU A 199 0.99 -10.37 9.63
N LEU A 200 1.25 -11.20 10.64
CA LEU A 200 0.36 -11.41 11.79
C LEU A 200 0.18 -10.14 12.62
N SER A 201 1.24 -9.36 12.82
CA SER A 201 1.14 -8.07 13.52
C SER A 201 0.28 -7.06 12.75
N VAL A 202 0.45 -6.96 11.42
CA VAL A 202 -0.37 -6.09 10.57
C VAL A 202 -1.82 -6.56 10.55
N LYS A 203 -2.05 -7.87 10.42
CA LYS A 203 -3.37 -8.48 10.52
C LYS A 203 -4.04 -8.14 11.86
N GLY A 204 -3.31 -8.27 12.98
CA GLY A 204 -3.81 -7.93 14.31
C GLY A 204 -4.27 -6.48 14.43
N THR A 205 -3.54 -5.53 13.84
CA THR A 205 -3.93 -4.11 13.84
C THR A 205 -5.12 -3.77 12.95
N LEU A 206 -5.40 -4.60 11.95
CA LEU A 206 -6.49 -4.39 10.99
C LEU A 206 -7.74 -5.22 11.30
N GLN A 207 -7.64 -6.15 12.25
CA GLN A 207 -8.67 -7.15 12.52
C GLN A 207 -10.04 -6.51 12.75
N GLN A 208 -10.12 -5.50 13.61
CA GLN A 208 -11.37 -4.82 13.93
C GLN A 208 -12.02 -4.18 12.68
N PHE A 209 -11.21 -3.48 11.87
CA PHE A 209 -11.69 -2.88 10.62
C PHE A 209 -12.21 -3.91 9.62
N VAL A 210 -11.51 -5.06 9.50
CA VAL A 210 -11.94 -6.16 8.64
C VAL A 210 -13.26 -6.74 9.15
N ASP A 211 -13.37 -6.98 10.46
CA ASP A 211 -14.59 -7.51 11.08
C ASP A 211 -15.78 -6.57 10.88
N ASP A 212 -15.59 -5.27 11.09
CA ASP A 212 -16.64 -4.27 10.93
C ASP A 212 -17.08 -4.12 9.48
N PHE A 213 -16.14 -4.16 8.52
CA PHE A 213 -16.46 -4.20 7.09
C PHE A 213 -17.27 -5.45 6.72
N PHE A 214 -16.83 -6.64 7.16
CA PHE A 214 -17.52 -7.89 6.86
C PHE A 214 -18.92 -7.89 7.48
N ARG A 215 -19.08 -7.38 8.70
CA ARG A 215 -20.39 -7.21 9.35
C ARG A 215 -21.27 -6.24 8.59
N SER A 216 -20.76 -5.09 8.19
CA SER A 216 -21.55 -4.09 7.45
C SER A 216 -22.02 -4.58 6.08
N VAL A 217 -21.26 -5.47 5.44
CA VAL A 217 -21.56 -5.97 4.09
C VAL A 217 -22.42 -7.24 4.12
N LEU A 218 -22.11 -8.17 5.03
CA LEU A 218 -22.70 -9.51 5.07
C LEU A 218 -23.85 -9.62 6.06
N CYS A 219 -23.81 -8.91 7.18
CA CYS A 219 -24.89 -8.97 8.16
C CYS A 219 -26.01 -8.00 7.78
N SER A 220 -27.23 -8.51 7.82
CA SER A 220 -28.42 -7.67 7.94
C SER A 220 -28.41 -6.98 9.30
N GLY A 221 -27.97 -5.72 9.34
CA GLY A 221 -28.49 -4.78 10.33
C GLY A 221 -30.01 -4.59 10.16
N ALA A 222 -30.61 -3.64 10.90
CA ALA A 222 -32.06 -3.45 10.97
C ALA A 222 -32.80 -3.29 9.61
N VAL A 223 -32.10 -2.96 8.50
CA VAL A 223 -32.70 -2.84 7.16
C VAL A 223 -31.73 -3.34 6.06
N VAL A 224 -32.14 -4.35 5.30
CA VAL A 224 -31.44 -4.81 4.07
C VAL A 224 -31.79 -3.86 2.92
N PRO A 225 -30.83 -3.42 2.07
CA PRO A 225 -31.14 -2.58 0.92
C PRO A 225 -32.21 -3.21 0.01
N PRO A 226 -33.29 -2.49 -0.38
CA PRO A 226 -34.38 -3.05 -1.17
C PRO A 226 -33.93 -3.72 -2.47
N ALA A 227 -32.91 -3.17 -3.13
CA ALA A 227 -32.33 -3.75 -4.34
C ALA A 227 -31.70 -5.14 -4.10
N VAL A 228 -31.03 -5.33 -2.95
CA VAL A 228 -30.43 -6.62 -2.58
C VAL A 228 -31.54 -7.63 -2.28
N LYS A 229 -32.54 -7.24 -1.47
CA LYS A 229 -33.67 -8.10 -1.15
C LYS A 229 -34.42 -8.53 -2.41
N TYR A 230 -34.80 -7.58 -3.26
CA TYR A 230 -35.49 -7.83 -4.52
C TYR A 230 -34.69 -8.77 -5.43
N PHE A 231 -33.39 -8.53 -5.58
CA PHE A 231 -32.56 -9.32 -6.47
C PHE A 231 -32.34 -10.75 -5.95
N PHE A 232 -32.19 -10.93 -4.63
CA PHE A 232 -32.08 -12.27 -4.03
C PHE A 232 -33.41 -13.02 -4.03
N ASP A 233 -34.54 -12.35 -3.82
CA ASP A 233 -35.87 -12.94 -3.98
C ASP A 233 -36.10 -13.39 -5.42
N PHE A 234 -35.68 -12.58 -6.39
CA PHE A 234 -35.72 -12.96 -7.80
C PHE A 234 -34.91 -14.23 -8.07
N LEU A 235 -33.70 -14.38 -7.50
CA LEU A 235 -32.90 -15.60 -7.65
C LEU A 235 -33.59 -16.82 -7.02
N ASP A 236 -34.22 -16.65 -5.86
CA ASP A 236 -34.98 -17.70 -5.19
C ASP A 236 -36.21 -18.13 -6.02
N GLU A 237 -36.95 -17.17 -6.60
CA GLU A 237 -38.05 -17.44 -7.52
C GLU A 237 -37.60 -18.15 -8.80
N GLN A 238 -36.43 -17.80 -9.34
CA GLN A 238 -35.88 -18.53 -10.49
C GLN A 238 -35.53 -19.96 -10.10
N ALA A 239 -34.93 -20.19 -8.92
CA ALA A 239 -34.62 -21.53 -8.46
C ALA A 239 -35.88 -22.41 -8.33
N LEU A 240 -36.98 -21.86 -7.81
CA LEU A 240 -38.27 -22.57 -7.71
C LEU A 240 -38.88 -22.96 -9.06
N LYS A 241 -38.59 -22.22 -10.13
CA LYS A 241 -39.11 -22.51 -11.49
C LYS A 241 -38.34 -23.65 -12.19
N HIS A 242 -37.16 -24.01 -11.69
CA HIS A 242 -36.32 -25.04 -12.26
C HIS A 242 -36.28 -26.27 -11.36
N ASN A 243 -36.55 -27.45 -11.93
CA ASN A 243 -36.42 -28.71 -11.18
C ASN A 243 -34.93 -28.98 -10.87
N ASN A 244 -34.64 -29.47 -9.65
CA ASN A 244 -33.31 -29.87 -9.17
C ASN A 244 -32.31 -28.74 -8.85
N VAL A 245 -32.75 -27.55 -8.45
CA VAL A 245 -31.85 -26.54 -7.88
C VAL A 245 -31.74 -26.76 -6.37
N ASP A 246 -30.56 -27.11 -5.89
CA ASP A 246 -30.27 -27.26 -4.47
C ASP A 246 -29.87 -25.93 -3.81
N GLU A 247 -29.86 -25.91 -2.47
CA GLU A 247 -29.50 -24.73 -1.68
C GLU A 247 -28.06 -24.27 -1.94
N GLU A 248 -27.15 -25.21 -2.26
CA GLU A 248 -25.77 -24.89 -2.62
C GLU A 248 -25.71 -24.10 -3.94
N THR A 249 -26.50 -24.46 -4.93
CA THR A 249 -26.59 -23.74 -6.21
C THR A 249 -27.16 -22.33 -6.01
N ILE A 250 -28.19 -22.17 -5.20
CA ILE A 250 -28.77 -20.85 -4.87
C ILE A 250 -27.73 -19.99 -4.14
N HIS A 251 -27.00 -20.56 -3.18
CA HIS A 251 -25.90 -19.89 -2.50
C HIS A 251 -24.82 -19.41 -3.48
N ILE A 252 -24.45 -20.26 -4.45
CA ILE A 252 -23.50 -19.89 -5.52
C ILE A 252 -24.04 -18.73 -6.35
N TRP A 253 -25.33 -18.73 -6.73
CA TRP A 253 -25.92 -17.63 -7.49
C TRP A 253 -25.87 -16.31 -6.73
N LYS A 254 -26.26 -16.31 -5.45
CA LYS A 254 -26.27 -15.12 -4.60
C LYS A 254 -24.84 -14.59 -4.37
N THR A 255 -23.90 -15.47 -4.04
CA THR A 255 -22.50 -15.08 -3.80
C THR A 255 -21.78 -14.61 -5.06
N ASN A 256 -21.98 -15.28 -6.20
CA ASN A 256 -21.38 -14.90 -7.49
C ASN A 256 -21.98 -13.63 -8.10
N SER A 257 -23.15 -13.19 -7.64
CA SER A 257 -23.82 -12.02 -8.22
C SER A 257 -23.53 -10.72 -7.46
N LEU A 258 -23.44 -10.77 -6.13
CA LEU A 258 -23.26 -9.57 -5.31
C LEU A 258 -21.91 -9.55 -4.55
N PRO A 259 -21.66 -10.41 -3.52
CA PRO A 259 -20.39 -10.43 -2.80
C PRO A 259 -19.15 -10.47 -3.70
N LEU A 260 -19.11 -11.41 -4.64
CA LEU A 260 -17.90 -11.66 -5.45
C LEU A 260 -17.74 -10.70 -6.63
N ARG A 261 -18.82 -10.06 -7.10
CA ARG A 261 -18.78 -9.15 -8.26
C ARG A 261 -18.72 -7.69 -7.87
N PHE A 262 -19.51 -7.29 -6.88
CA PHE A 262 -19.58 -5.93 -6.42
C PHE A 262 -18.59 -5.69 -5.28
N TRP A 263 -18.75 -6.40 -4.16
CA TRP A 263 -18.01 -6.09 -2.92
C TRP A 263 -16.52 -6.41 -3.01
N VAL A 264 -16.12 -7.54 -3.60
CA VAL A 264 -14.71 -7.83 -3.87
C VAL A 264 -14.08 -6.76 -4.75
N ASN A 265 -14.81 -6.28 -5.76
CA ASN A 265 -14.28 -5.28 -6.68
C ASN A 265 -14.10 -3.92 -6.00
N ILE A 266 -15.07 -3.50 -5.18
CA ILE A 266 -14.97 -2.31 -4.33
C ILE A 266 -13.80 -2.41 -3.36
N LEU A 267 -13.63 -3.56 -2.71
CA LEU A 267 -12.57 -3.78 -1.73
C LEU A 267 -11.16 -3.74 -2.37
N LYS A 268 -11.01 -4.29 -3.57
CA LYS A 268 -9.74 -4.25 -4.32
C LYS A 268 -9.47 -2.88 -4.96
N ASN A 269 -10.52 -2.14 -5.31
CA ASN A 269 -10.43 -0.88 -6.04
C ASN A 269 -11.11 0.26 -5.26
N PRO A 270 -10.54 0.69 -4.12
CA PRO A 270 -11.15 1.74 -3.30
C PRO A 270 -11.27 3.08 -4.04
N HIS A 271 -10.47 3.29 -5.08
CA HIS A 271 -10.53 4.48 -5.93
C HIS A 271 -11.85 4.61 -6.73
N PHE A 272 -12.67 3.56 -6.82
CA PHE A 272 -14.02 3.64 -7.40
C PHE A 272 -14.98 4.44 -6.53
N ILE A 273 -14.70 4.57 -5.24
CA ILE A 273 -15.55 5.29 -4.28
C ILE A 273 -14.83 6.52 -3.72
N PHE A 274 -13.51 6.46 -3.54
CA PHE A 274 -12.73 7.48 -2.86
C PHE A 274 -11.67 8.11 -3.78
N ASP A 275 -11.43 9.41 -3.64
CA ASP A 275 -10.30 10.07 -4.28
C ASP A 275 -9.02 9.88 -3.44
N VAL A 276 -8.45 8.67 -3.56
CA VAL A 276 -7.27 8.22 -2.81
C VAL A 276 -6.27 7.53 -3.73
N HIS A 277 -5.00 7.62 -3.37
CA HIS A 277 -3.95 6.79 -3.95
C HIS A 277 -3.75 5.51 -3.12
N VAL A 278 -3.64 4.40 -3.83
CA VAL A 278 -3.42 3.08 -3.23
C VAL A 278 -1.97 2.71 -3.52
N SER A 279 -1.11 2.71 -2.50
CA SER A 279 0.25 2.23 -2.64
C SER A 279 0.28 0.70 -2.83
N GLU A 280 1.35 0.16 -3.43
CA GLU A 280 1.47 -1.28 -3.71
C GLU A 280 1.31 -2.15 -2.45
N VAL A 281 1.76 -1.66 -1.29
CA VAL A 281 1.67 -2.43 -0.04
C VAL A 281 0.23 -2.45 0.51
N VAL A 282 -0.50 -1.36 0.31
CA VAL A 282 -1.94 -1.24 0.61
C VAL A 282 -2.72 -2.18 -0.34
N ASP A 283 -2.43 -2.14 -1.63
CA ASP A 283 -3.06 -2.99 -2.65
C ASP A 283 -2.86 -4.49 -2.38
N ALA A 284 -1.61 -4.90 -2.07
CA ALA A 284 -1.30 -6.28 -1.70
C ALA A 284 -2.08 -6.73 -0.45
N SER A 285 -2.25 -5.84 0.52
CA SER A 285 -2.96 -6.13 1.77
C SER A 285 -4.48 -6.20 1.56
N LEU A 286 -5.06 -5.29 0.76
CA LEU A 286 -6.46 -5.36 0.33
C LEU A 286 -6.74 -6.63 -0.47
N SER A 287 -5.80 -7.08 -1.30
CA SER A 287 -5.90 -8.35 -2.03
C SER A 287 -5.97 -9.56 -1.09
N VAL A 288 -5.22 -9.57 0.01
CA VAL A 288 -5.31 -10.61 1.05
C VAL A 288 -6.68 -10.60 1.72
N ILE A 289 -7.19 -9.42 2.11
CA ILE A 289 -8.51 -9.28 2.74
C ILE A 289 -9.63 -9.70 1.78
N ALA A 290 -9.53 -9.30 0.51
CA ALA A 290 -10.47 -9.68 -0.53
C ALA A 290 -10.48 -11.20 -0.76
N GLN A 291 -9.33 -11.86 -0.72
CA GLN A 291 -9.27 -13.31 -0.80
C GLN A 291 -9.95 -13.98 0.40
N THR A 292 -9.78 -13.46 1.61
CA THR A 292 -10.51 -13.95 2.79
C THR A 292 -12.01 -13.75 2.66
N PHE A 293 -12.46 -12.62 2.10
CA PHE A 293 -13.88 -12.36 1.82
C PHE A 293 -14.44 -13.36 0.79
N MET A 294 -13.68 -13.63 -0.28
CA MET A 294 -14.02 -14.64 -1.28
C MET A 294 -14.12 -16.05 -0.64
N ASP A 295 -13.15 -16.42 0.20
CA ASP A 295 -13.13 -17.71 0.88
C ASP A 295 -14.33 -17.88 1.83
N ALA A 296 -14.78 -16.80 2.47
CA ALA A 296 -15.97 -16.78 3.33
C ALA A 296 -17.26 -17.06 2.54
N CYS A 297 -17.31 -16.69 1.27
CA CYS A 297 -18.45 -16.96 0.38
C CYS A 297 -18.52 -18.41 -0.12
N THR A 298 -17.50 -19.24 0.12
CA THR A 298 -17.50 -20.64 -0.34
C THR A 298 -18.07 -21.57 0.74
N LYS A 299 -18.83 -22.60 0.35
CA LYS A 299 -19.26 -23.66 1.28
C LYS A 299 -18.12 -24.63 1.62
N SER A 300 -17.13 -24.80 0.73
CA SER A 300 -16.03 -25.75 0.92
C SER A 300 -15.16 -25.45 2.15
N GLU A 301 -14.94 -26.44 3.02
CA GLU A 301 -13.93 -26.36 4.07
C GLU A 301 -12.54 -26.69 3.51
N HIS A 302 -11.58 -25.80 3.73
CA HIS A 302 -10.20 -26.03 3.31
C HIS A 302 -9.40 -26.63 4.47
N LYS A 303 -8.84 -27.83 4.26
CA LYS A 303 -7.86 -28.41 5.20
C LYS A 303 -6.54 -27.65 5.06
N LEU A 304 -6.18 -26.92 6.10
CA LEU A 304 -4.93 -26.17 6.14
C LEU A 304 -3.74 -27.12 6.28
N SER A 305 -2.71 -26.87 5.49
CA SER A 305 -1.44 -27.58 5.49
C SER A 305 -0.28 -26.58 5.53
N ARG A 306 0.95 -27.09 5.73
CA ARG A 306 2.15 -26.24 5.71
C ARG A 306 2.38 -25.56 4.35
N ASP A 307 1.82 -26.09 3.28
CA ASP A 307 1.95 -25.57 1.92
C ASP A 307 0.74 -24.70 1.51
N SER A 308 -0.17 -24.43 2.45
CA SER A 308 -1.30 -23.53 2.19
C SER A 308 -0.84 -22.08 1.98
N PRO A 309 -1.49 -21.33 1.08
CA PRO A 309 -1.19 -19.92 0.87
C PRO A 309 -1.24 -19.10 2.16
N SER A 310 -0.34 -18.12 2.31
CA SER A 310 -0.19 -17.34 3.55
C SER A 310 -1.48 -16.61 3.95
N ASN A 311 -2.27 -16.11 2.99
CA ASN A 311 -3.56 -15.47 3.27
C ASN A 311 -4.56 -16.42 3.96
N LYS A 312 -4.58 -17.71 3.57
CA LYS A 312 -5.44 -18.72 4.21
C LYS A 312 -4.99 -19.06 5.62
N LEU A 313 -3.67 -19.07 5.84
CA LEU A 313 -3.10 -19.27 7.18
C LEU A 313 -3.35 -18.06 8.10
N LEU A 314 -3.35 -16.84 7.56
CA LEU A 314 -3.55 -15.60 8.33
C LEU A 314 -4.95 -15.48 8.93
N TYR A 315 -6.00 -15.85 8.18
CA TYR A 315 -7.40 -15.76 8.61
C TYR A 315 -8.05 -17.11 8.95
N ALA A 316 -7.22 -18.13 9.17
CA ALA A 316 -7.65 -19.50 9.45
C ALA A 316 -8.61 -19.62 10.64
N LYS A 317 -8.46 -18.76 11.66
CA LYS A 317 -9.28 -18.81 12.87
C LYS A 317 -10.63 -18.14 12.69
N GLU A 318 -10.68 -17.10 11.86
CA GLU A 318 -11.84 -16.23 11.68
C GLU A 318 -12.75 -16.69 10.54
N ILE A 319 -12.21 -17.46 9.58
CA ILE A 319 -12.95 -17.86 8.37
C ILE A 319 -14.26 -18.60 8.66
N SER A 320 -14.32 -19.41 9.72
CA SER A 320 -15.54 -20.13 10.11
C SER A 320 -16.61 -19.18 10.63
N THR A 321 -16.22 -18.11 11.32
CA THR A 321 -17.12 -17.04 11.75
C THR A 321 -17.64 -16.25 10.56
N TYR A 322 -16.77 -15.92 9.59
CA TYR A 322 -17.20 -15.20 8.40
C TYR A 322 -18.13 -16.02 7.51
N LYS A 323 -17.89 -17.33 7.35
CA LYS A 323 -18.82 -18.23 6.64
C LYS A 323 -20.22 -18.21 7.26
N LYS A 324 -20.30 -18.26 8.59
CA LYS A 324 -21.57 -18.13 9.33
C LYS A 324 -22.26 -16.77 9.20
N MET A 325 -21.53 -15.73 8.78
CA MET A 325 -22.12 -14.41 8.49
C MET A 325 -22.67 -14.34 7.06
N VAL A 326 -22.14 -15.16 6.15
CA VAL A 326 -22.65 -15.28 4.77
C VAL A 326 -23.88 -16.18 4.73
N ASP A 327 -23.84 -17.29 5.48
CA ASP A 327 -24.95 -18.22 5.68
C ASP A 327 -26.16 -17.54 6.36
#